data_AF-C7DEG8-F1
#
_entry.id   AF-C7DEG8-F1
#
_cell.length_a   1.000
_cell.length_b   1.000
_cell.length_c   1.000
_cell.angle_alpha   90.00
_cell.angle_beta   90.00
_cell.angle_gamma   90.00
#
_symmetry.space_group_name_H-M   'P 1'
#
loop_
_entity.id
_entity.type
_entity.pdbx_description
1 polymer ?
#
loop_
_entity_poly.entity_id
_entity_poly.type
_entity_poly.pdbx_seq_one_letter_code
_entity_poly.pdbx_strand_id
1 'polypeptide(L)'
;MLPISALSGAPIVGRATVASIRLRLPLPEQLPPAVRDHIEAHAGSQNRQYLYVPSPVIADQDASAPLCAFVSIDYASDAETELVEVSRGKMLKSFLKQNFSRDADGDQILAALFHMVEHLPCYLLRYSDVVAAAQALETAFANGDAPSLMMPVLPAVENVELGWGDSEPDQPLVRRAQATVVDLEGEAFGVSADQRNIVHLDKGALRVLGLFDVRTREREVVDILSAAFPTVDAAQIENDVSGAVRRFRRAGLLVAT
;
A
#
# COMPACT_ATOMS: atom_id res chain seq x y z
N MET A 1 -3.50 -7.22 8.44
CA MET A 1 -3.09 -8.24 7.47
C MET A 1 -4.24 -8.48 6.51
N LEU A 2 -4.05 -8.17 5.23
CA LEU A 2 -5.00 -8.56 4.19
C LEU A 2 -5.02 -10.09 4.07
N PRO A 3 -6.18 -10.74 3.87
CA PRO A 3 -6.27 -12.18 3.75
C PRO A 3 -5.84 -12.64 2.34
N ILE A 4 -4.59 -12.37 1.99
CA ILE A 4 -3.99 -12.65 0.68
C ILE A 4 -2.78 -13.55 0.90
N SER A 5 -2.63 -14.55 0.04
CA SER A 5 -1.45 -15.39 -0.05
C SER A 5 -0.64 -14.99 -1.27
N ALA A 6 0.59 -14.52 -1.04
CA ALA A 6 1.49 -14.01 -2.07
C ALA A 6 2.90 -14.58 -1.87
N LEU A 7 3.02 -15.90 -1.97
CA LEU A 7 4.31 -16.59 -1.85
C LEU A 7 5.10 -16.42 -3.15
N SER A 8 6.41 -16.17 -3.03
CA SER A 8 7.34 -16.05 -4.16
C SER A 8 7.19 -17.23 -5.13
N GLY A 9 6.95 -16.93 -6.42
CA GLY A 9 6.76 -17.94 -7.46
C GLY A 9 5.43 -18.70 -7.44
N ALA A 10 4.47 -18.34 -6.58
CA ALA A 10 3.16 -18.97 -6.49
C ALA A 10 2.03 -18.03 -6.99
N PRO A 11 0.84 -18.58 -7.33
CA PRO A 11 -0.33 -17.76 -7.61
C PRO A 11 -0.70 -16.88 -6.43
N ILE A 12 -1.09 -15.64 -6.72
CA ILE A 12 -1.68 -14.73 -5.74
C ILE A 12 -3.16 -15.06 -5.61
N VAL A 13 -3.57 -15.36 -4.39
CA VAL A 13 -4.96 -15.71 -4.10
C VAL A 13 -5.46 -15.00 -2.85
N GLY A 14 -6.73 -14.60 -2.87
CA GLY A 14 -7.47 -14.25 -1.68
C GLY A 14 -7.83 -15.52 -0.90
N ARG A 15 -7.82 -15.44 0.42
CA ARG A 15 -8.21 -16.53 1.33
C ARG A 15 -9.48 -16.16 2.09
N ALA A 16 -10.38 -17.11 2.25
CA ALA A 16 -11.50 -16.96 3.16
C ALA A 16 -10.99 -16.77 4.60
N THR A 17 -11.55 -15.80 5.32
CA THR A 17 -11.19 -15.53 6.72
C THR A 17 -12.11 -16.22 7.72
N VAL A 18 -13.25 -16.75 7.25
CA VAL A 18 -14.32 -17.37 8.04
C VAL A 18 -14.79 -16.47 9.21
N ALA A 19 -14.50 -15.17 9.15
CA ALA A 19 -14.75 -14.22 10.22
C ALA A 19 -16.16 -13.62 10.11
N SER A 20 -16.79 -13.35 11.26
CA SER A 20 -18.05 -12.60 11.28
C SER A 20 -17.85 -11.19 10.71
N ILE A 21 -18.84 -10.73 9.94
CA ILE A 21 -18.88 -9.39 9.39
C ILE A 21 -19.08 -8.40 10.55
N ARG A 22 -18.17 -7.43 10.65
CA ARG A 22 -18.24 -6.37 11.65
C ARG A 22 -19.00 -5.17 11.09
N LEU A 23 -20.26 -5.01 11.49
CA LEU A 23 -21.10 -3.88 11.13
C LEU A 23 -20.89 -2.71 12.10
N ARG A 24 -20.86 -1.48 11.58
CA ARG A 24 -20.77 -0.26 12.40
C ARG A 24 -22.18 0.22 12.77
N LEU A 25 -22.34 0.67 14.01
CA LEU A 25 -23.59 1.22 14.53
C LEU A 25 -23.59 2.77 14.51
N PRO A 26 -24.76 3.42 14.32
CA PRO A 26 -26.05 2.80 14.00
C PRO A 26 -26.07 2.21 12.58
N LEU A 27 -26.92 1.21 12.37
CA LEU A 27 -27.11 0.62 11.04
C LEU A 27 -27.80 1.63 10.10
N PRO A 28 -27.50 1.62 8.80
CA PRO A 28 -28.18 2.47 7.83
C PRO A 28 -29.69 2.25 7.80
N GLU A 29 -30.45 3.33 7.69
CA GLU A 29 -31.92 3.26 7.63
C GLU A 29 -32.43 2.65 6.34
N GLN A 30 -31.64 2.60 5.26
CA GLN A 30 -32.07 2.05 3.96
C GLN A 30 -31.79 0.55 3.75
N LEU A 31 -31.46 -0.22 4.81
CA LEU A 31 -31.18 -1.64 4.65
C LEU A 31 -32.41 -2.43 4.11
N PRO A 32 -32.23 -3.34 3.13
CA PRO A 32 -33.32 -4.21 2.68
C PRO A 32 -33.90 -5.04 3.83
N PRO A 33 -35.22 -5.34 3.84
CA PRO A 33 -35.84 -6.14 4.90
C PRO A 33 -35.12 -7.46 5.16
N ALA A 34 -34.81 -8.23 4.11
CA ALA A 34 -34.10 -9.50 4.24
C ALA A 34 -32.72 -9.38 4.94
N VAL A 35 -32.02 -8.26 4.74
CA VAL A 35 -30.74 -7.99 5.41
C VAL A 35 -30.96 -7.69 6.89
N ARG A 36 -32.00 -6.92 7.24
CA ARG A 36 -32.36 -6.68 8.65
C ARG A 36 -32.78 -7.95 9.34
N ASP A 37 -33.66 -8.72 8.72
CA ASP A 37 -34.14 -10.00 9.27
C ASP A 37 -32.97 -10.95 9.56
N HIS A 38 -31.99 -11.02 8.63
CA HIS A 38 -30.76 -11.80 8.84
C HIS A 38 -29.93 -11.28 10.01
N ILE A 39 -29.72 -9.95 10.08
CA ILE A 39 -28.96 -9.31 11.17
C ILE A 39 -29.63 -9.56 12.52
N GLU A 40 -30.95 -9.40 12.61
CA GLU A 40 -31.73 -9.60 13.85
C GLU A 40 -31.70 -11.07 14.29
N ALA A 41 -31.83 -12.01 13.36
CA ALA A 41 -31.82 -13.44 13.66
C ALA A 41 -30.45 -13.98 14.08
N HIS A 42 -29.36 -13.35 13.63
CA HIS A 42 -27.98 -13.84 13.81
C HIS A 42 -27.05 -12.84 14.52
N ALA A 43 -27.60 -11.84 15.21
CA ALA A 43 -26.84 -10.85 15.95
C ALA A 43 -25.92 -11.54 16.98
N GLY A 44 -24.61 -11.39 16.80
CA GLY A 44 -23.59 -11.92 17.70
C GLY A 44 -23.20 -10.92 18.77
N SER A 45 -21.91 -10.95 19.14
CA SER A 45 -21.35 -9.99 20.09
C SER A 45 -21.50 -8.55 19.58
N GLN A 46 -21.77 -7.62 20.50
CA GLN A 46 -21.87 -6.21 20.18
C GLN A 46 -21.21 -5.34 21.26
N ASN A 47 -20.82 -4.13 20.85
CA ASN A 47 -20.43 -3.06 21.75
C ASN A 47 -21.09 -1.75 21.29
N ARG A 48 -20.69 -0.61 21.88
CA ARG A 48 -21.27 0.70 21.56
C ARG A 48 -21.16 1.10 20.08
N GLN A 49 -20.19 0.55 19.36
CA GLN A 49 -19.86 0.96 17.99
C GLN A 49 -20.04 -0.14 16.95
N TYR A 50 -20.01 -1.41 17.35
CA TYR A 50 -19.95 -2.53 16.41
C TYR A 50 -20.88 -3.67 16.81
N LEU A 51 -21.46 -4.30 15.80
CA LEU A 51 -22.20 -5.55 15.87
C LEU A 51 -21.51 -6.57 14.96
N TYR A 52 -21.31 -7.79 15.46
CA TYR A 52 -20.73 -8.89 14.69
C TYR A 52 -21.85 -9.82 14.22
N VAL A 53 -21.94 -10.06 12.91
CA VAL A 53 -22.97 -10.89 12.29
C VAL A 53 -22.29 -11.92 11.39
N PRO A 54 -22.61 -13.22 11.49
CA PRO A 54 -22.07 -14.21 10.56
C PRO A 54 -22.56 -13.91 9.14
N SER A 55 -21.69 -14.16 8.16
CA SER A 55 -22.08 -14.11 6.75
C SER A 55 -23.16 -15.17 6.49
N PRO A 56 -24.22 -14.86 5.71
CA PRO A 56 -25.21 -15.85 5.30
C PRO A 56 -24.59 -16.95 4.42
N VAL A 57 -23.48 -16.64 3.74
CA VAL A 57 -22.68 -17.59 2.96
C VAL A 57 -21.26 -17.62 3.53
N ILE A 58 -20.87 -18.76 4.06
CA ILE A 58 -19.52 -18.99 4.58
C ILE A 58 -18.79 -19.83 3.56
N ALA A 59 -17.70 -19.30 3.01
CA ALA A 59 -16.78 -20.08 2.20
C ALA A 59 -16.02 -21.08 3.09
N ASP A 60 -15.66 -22.24 2.54
CA ASP A 60 -14.87 -23.25 3.26
C ASP A 60 -13.58 -22.64 3.83
N GLN A 61 -13.08 -23.20 4.93
CA GLN A 61 -11.93 -22.65 5.66
C GLN A 61 -10.66 -22.51 4.81
N ASP A 62 -10.49 -23.36 3.80
CA ASP A 62 -9.38 -23.34 2.85
C ASP A 62 -9.75 -22.79 1.48
N ALA A 63 -10.96 -22.21 1.36
CA ALA A 63 -11.40 -21.61 0.10
C ALA A 63 -10.48 -20.45 -0.28
N SER A 64 -10.06 -20.47 -1.54
CA SER A 64 -9.24 -19.43 -2.15
C SER A 64 -9.80 -19.05 -3.51
N ALA A 65 -9.58 -17.80 -3.90
CA ALA A 65 -10.01 -17.28 -5.18
C ALA A 65 -8.93 -16.36 -5.78
N PRO A 66 -8.78 -16.32 -7.11
CA PRO A 66 -7.95 -15.32 -7.76
C PRO A 66 -8.47 -13.91 -7.47
N LEU A 67 -7.55 -12.93 -7.43
CA LEU A 67 -7.89 -11.53 -7.24
C LEU A 67 -8.19 -10.87 -8.60
N CYS A 68 -9.31 -10.17 -8.71
CA CYS A 68 -9.70 -9.49 -9.95
C CYS A 68 -9.49 -7.97 -9.93
N ALA A 69 -9.57 -7.33 -8.77
CA ALA A 69 -9.46 -5.88 -8.64
C ALA A 69 -9.20 -5.46 -7.20
N PHE A 70 -8.77 -4.20 -7.04
CA PHE A 70 -8.81 -3.47 -5.78
C PHE A 70 -9.95 -2.47 -5.78
N VAL A 71 -10.74 -2.46 -4.71
CA VAL A 71 -11.79 -1.47 -4.51
C VAL A 71 -11.55 -0.75 -3.19
N SER A 72 -11.32 0.56 -3.27
CA SER A 72 -11.34 1.45 -2.10
C SER A 72 -12.76 1.93 -1.87
N ILE A 73 -13.19 1.95 -0.60
CA ILE A 73 -14.57 2.29 -0.22
C ILE A 73 -14.57 3.68 0.41
N ASP A 74 -15.39 4.59 -0.12
CA ASP A 74 -15.54 5.96 0.36
C ASP A 74 -17.03 6.29 0.58
N TYR A 75 -17.42 6.33 1.86
CA TYR A 75 -18.77 6.69 2.26
C TYR A 75 -18.89 8.20 2.46
N ALA A 76 -19.87 8.81 1.81
CA ALA A 76 -20.23 10.21 2.00
C ALA A 76 -21.75 10.36 1.95
N SER A 77 -22.33 11.10 2.89
CA SER A 77 -23.78 11.17 3.13
C SER A 77 -24.61 11.62 1.92
N ASP A 78 -24.02 12.45 1.05
CA ASP A 78 -24.70 13.06 -0.10
C ASP A 78 -24.05 12.66 -1.43
N ALA A 79 -23.28 11.55 -1.45
CA ALA A 79 -22.64 11.07 -2.67
C ALA A 79 -23.61 10.23 -3.52
N GLU A 80 -23.62 10.49 -4.82
CA GLU A 80 -24.14 9.54 -5.80
C GLU A 80 -23.26 8.28 -5.80
N THR A 81 -23.89 7.13 -6.01
CA THR A 81 -23.15 5.87 -6.09
C THR A 81 -22.42 5.77 -7.41
N GLU A 82 -21.09 5.74 -7.35
CA GLU A 82 -20.24 5.59 -8.52
C GLU A 82 -19.07 4.64 -8.22
N LEU A 83 -18.73 3.80 -9.20
CA LEU A 83 -17.52 3.01 -9.22
C LEU A 83 -16.61 3.59 -10.30
N VAL A 84 -15.57 4.29 -9.89
CA VAL A 84 -14.66 4.99 -10.80
C VAL A 84 -13.27 4.40 -10.75
N GLU A 85 -12.61 4.29 -11.90
CA GLU A 85 -11.21 3.89 -11.94
C GLU A 85 -10.35 4.97 -11.27
N VAL A 86 -9.38 4.52 -10.47
CA VAL A 86 -8.42 5.40 -9.82
C VAL A 86 -7.00 4.99 -10.14
N SER A 87 -6.13 5.98 -10.14
CA SER A 87 -4.73 5.74 -10.46
C SER A 87 -4.09 4.74 -9.52
N ARG A 88 -3.27 3.84 -10.08
CA ARG A 88 -2.52 2.82 -9.35
C ARG A 88 -1.68 3.42 -8.22
N GLY A 89 -1.00 4.54 -8.47
CA GLY A 89 -0.20 5.25 -7.48
C GLY A 89 -1.01 5.71 -6.26
N LYS A 90 -2.22 6.27 -6.48
CA LYS A 90 -3.13 6.65 -5.37
C LYS A 90 -3.63 5.43 -4.60
N MET A 91 -3.96 4.33 -5.29
CA MET A 91 -4.41 3.10 -4.65
C MET A 91 -3.30 2.52 -3.75
N LEU A 92 -2.10 2.37 -4.28
CA LEU A 92 -0.94 1.89 -3.53
C LEU A 92 -0.68 2.75 -2.29
N LYS A 93 -0.65 4.08 -2.46
CA LYS A 93 -0.49 5.04 -1.35
C LYS A 93 -1.55 4.87 -0.26
N SER A 94 -2.80 4.59 -0.63
CA SER A 94 -3.87 4.28 0.32
C SER A 94 -3.58 2.98 1.09
N PHE A 95 -3.14 1.91 0.39
CA PHE A 95 -2.76 0.66 1.04
C PHE A 95 -1.56 0.81 1.98
N LEU A 96 -0.56 1.60 1.61
CA LEU A 96 0.58 1.88 2.49
C LEU A 96 0.12 2.57 3.79
N LYS A 97 -0.85 3.49 3.72
CA LYS A 97 -1.39 4.12 4.93
C LYS A 97 -2.17 3.14 5.81
N GLN A 98 -2.96 2.25 5.20
CA GLN A 98 -3.84 1.34 5.93
C GLN A 98 -3.10 0.15 6.56
N ASN A 99 -2.07 -0.37 5.90
CA ASN A 99 -1.39 -1.60 6.32
C ASN A 99 -0.18 -1.37 7.23
N PHE A 100 0.43 -0.17 7.24
CA PHE A 100 1.67 0.09 7.99
C PHE A 100 1.46 0.60 9.42
N SER A 101 0.28 0.34 10.00
CA SER A 101 -0.01 0.81 11.36
C SER A 101 0.58 -0.06 12.47
N ARG A 102 0.96 -1.33 12.25
CA ARG A 102 1.49 -2.23 13.31
C ARG A 102 2.38 -3.36 12.73
N ASP A 103 3.57 -3.49 13.31
CA ASP A 103 4.64 -4.49 13.20
C ASP A 103 4.50 -5.77 12.33
N ALA A 104 5.68 -6.15 11.81
CA ALA A 104 6.15 -7.45 11.28
C ALA A 104 5.76 -7.85 9.84
N ASP A 105 6.76 -8.32 9.09
CA ASP A 105 6.73 -8.85 7.71
C ASP A 105 6.23 -7.90 6.60
N GLY A 106 6.38 -6.59 6.82
CA GLY A 106 5.95 -5.54 5.88
C GLY A 106 6.53 -5.69 4.48
N ASP A 107 7.71 -6.27 4.35
CA ASP A 107 8.51 -6.25 3.12
C ASP A 107 7.96 -7.14 1.98
N GLN A 108 7.58 -8.38 2.29
CA GLN A 108 7.01 -9.30 1.29
C GLN A 108 5.58 -8.89 0.91
N ILE A 109 4.81 -8.41 1.89
CA ILE A 109 3.46 -7.91 1.67
C ILE A 109 3.49 -6.66 0.80
N LEU A 110 4.50 -5.82 0.97
CA LEU A 110 4.70 -4.60 0.19
C LEU A 110 5.08 -4.89 -1.26
N ALA A 111 6.01 -5.82 -1.50
CA ALA A 111 6.33 -6.30 -2.84
C ALA A 111 5.09 -6.89 -3.54
N ALA A 112 4.32 -7.70 -2.82
CA ALA A 112 3.07 -8.26 -3.31
C ALA A 112 2.03 -7.19 -3.61
N LEU A 113 1.83 -6.21 -2.71
CA LEU A 113 0.90 -5.10 -2.92
C LEU A 113 1.28 -4.26 -4.15
N PHE A 114 2.56 -3.96 -4.30
CA PHE A 114 3.06 -3.24 -5.47
C PHE A 114 2.76 -4.03 -6.76
N HIS A 115 3.17 -5.30 -6.80
CA HIS A 115 2.96 -6.16 -7.95
C HIS A 115 1.48 -6.31 -8.30
N MET A 116 0.62 -6.52 -7.30
CA MET A 116 -0.82 -6.60 -7.51
C MET A 116 -1.40 -5.29 -8.04
N VAL A 117 -1.03 -4.12 -7.49
CA VAL A 117 -1.57 -2.83 -7.94
C VAL A 117 -1.11 -2.47 -9.35
N GLU A 118 0.07 -2.92 -9.76
CA GLU A 118 0.55 -2.77 -11.13
C GLU A 118 -0.31 -3.55 -12.13
N HIS A 119 -0.77 -4.74 -11.75
CA HIS A 119 -1.41 -5.70 -12.67
C HIS A 119 -2.94 -5.80 -12.53
N LEU A 120 -3.53 -5.29 -11.44
CA LEU A 120 -4.96 -5.36 -11.19
C LEU A 120 -5.64 -3.99 -11.34
N PRO A 121 -6.85 -3.93 -11.91
CA PRO A 121 -7.69 -2.74 -11.91
C PRO A 121 -7.89 -2.18 -10.50
N CYS A 122 -7.84 -0.85 -10.39
CA CYS A 122 -8.00 -0.13 -9.14
C CYS A 122 -9.21 0.80 -9.22
N TYR A 123 -10.18 0.61 -8.33
CA TYR A 123 -11.42 1.39 -8.31
C TYR A 123 -11.64 2.08 -6.97
N LEU A 124 -12.36 3.20 -7.01
CA LEU A 124 -12.96 3.85 -5.86
C LEU A 124 -14.48 3.72 -5.97
N LEU A 125 -15.09 3.13 -4.95
CA LEU A 125 -16.54 3.09 -4.77
C LEU A 125 -16.93 4.23 -3.85
N ARG A 126 -17.56 5.26 -4.42
CA ARG A 126 -18.16 6.37 -3.67
C ARG A 126 -19.64 6.12 -3.57
N TYR A 127 -20.21 6.26 -2.37
CA TYR A 127 -21.61 5.92 -2.15
C TYR A 127 -22.18 6.58 -0.88
N SER A 128 -23.49 6.81 -0.92
CA SER A 128 -24.33 7.11 0.24
C SER A 128 -25.33 5.98 0.53
N ASP A 129 -25.78 5.27 -0.51
CA ASP A 129 -26.73 4.16 -0.46
C ASP A 129 -26.01 2.81 -0.57
N VAL A 130 -26.16 1.97 0.45
CA VAL A 130 -25.51 0.66 0.56
C VAL A 130 -26.02 -0.37 -0.45
N VAL A 131 -27.29 -0.28 -0.87
CA VAL A 131 -27.91 -1.19 -1.85
C VAL A 131 -27.41 -0.85 -3.24
N ALA A 132 -27.42 0.43 -3.59
CA ALA A 132 -26.86 0.89 -4.86
C ALA A 132 -25.37 0.53 -4.96
N ALA A 133 -24.61 0.66 -3.85
CA ALA A 133 -23.20 0.30 -3.81
C ALA A 133 -22.95 -1.20 -4.08
N ALA A 134 -23.76 -2.07 -3.48
CA ALA A 134 -23.70 -3.52 -3.74
C ALA A 134 -24.01 -3.85 -5.21
N GLN A 135 -25.06 -3.23 -5.77
CA GLN A 135 -25.45 -3.43 -7.17
C GLN A 135 -24.37 -2.95 -8.15
N ALA A 136 -23.68 -1.84 -7.84
CA ALA A 136 -22.57 -1.35 -8.65
C ALA A 136 -21.42 -2.36 -8.70
N LEU A 137 -21.08 -2.99 -7.56
CA LEU A 137 -20.06 -4.04 -7.50
C LEU A 137 -20.49 -5.30 -8.25
N GLU A 138 -21.72 -5.77 -8.03
CA GLU A 138 -22.24 -6.94 -8.74
C GLU A 138 -22.22 -6.75 -10.26
N THR A 139 -22.66 -5.58 -10.73
CA THR A 139 -22.69 -5.25 -12.15
C THR A 139 -21.27 -5.18 -12.73
N ALA A 140 -20.34 -4.52 -12.03
CA ALA A 140 -18.97 -4.34 -12.51
C ALA A 140 -18.20 -5.67 -12.59
N PHE A 141 -18.47 -6.62 -11.70
CA PHE A 141 -17.73 -7.87 -11.59
C PHE A 141 -18.53 -9.12 -12.00
N ALA A 142 -19.72 -8.96 -12.60
CA ALA A 142 -20.61 -10.05 -13.00
C ALA A 142 -19.95 -11.09 -13.91
N ASN A 143 -19.01 -10.66 -14.77
CA ASN A 143 -18.36 -11.52 -15.75
C ASN A 143 -17.17 -12.31 -15.19
N GLY A 144 -16.77 -12.10 -13.92
CA GLY A 144 -15.93 -13.04 -13.16
C GLY A 144 -14.52 -13.32 -13.67
N ASP A 145 -14.04 -12.68 -14.74
CA ASP A 145 -12.70 -12.90 -15.28
C ASP A 145 -11.64 -12.28 -14.37
N ALA A 146 -11.18 -13.06 -13.39
CA ALA A 146 -10.03 -12.73 -12.57
C ALA A 146 -8.75 -13.21 -13.28
N PRO A 147 -7.76 -12.35 -13.52
CA PRO A 147 -6.49 -12.79 -14.04
C PRO A 147 -5.80 -13.72 -13.03
N SER A 148 -5.16 -14.78 -13.53
CA SER A 148 -4.22 -15.55 -12.72
C SER A 148 -2.93 -14.76 -12.60
N LEU A 149 -2.76 -14.06 -11.47
CA LEU A 149 -1.55 -13.30 -11.19
C LEU A 149 -0.54 -14.16 -10.42
N MET A 150 0.66 -14.29 -10.96
CA MET A 150 1.75 -15.05 -10.34
C MET A 150 2.69 -14.09 -9.62
N MET A 151 3.04 -14.38 -8.38
CA MET A 151 4.10 -13.64 -7.72
C MET A 151 5.43 -13.83 -8.45
N PRO A 152 6.17 -12.75 -8.71
CA PRO A 152 7.53 -12.88 -9.19
C PRO A 152 8.37 -13.66 -8.18
N VAL A 153 9.35 -14.43 -8.68
CA VAL A 153 10.34 -15.05 -7.82
C VAL A 153 11.23 -13.95 -7.28
N LEU A 154 11.02 -13.58 -6.01
CA LEU A 154 11.88 -12.62 -5.33
C LEU A 154 13.26 -13.23 -5.14
N PRO A 155 14.35 -12.46 -5.38
CA PRO A 155 15.70 -12.97 -5.20
C PRO A 155 15.90 -13.47 -3.76
N ALA A 156 16.66 -14.57 -3.64
CA ALA A 156 17.07 -15.07 -2.34
C ALA A 156 17.88 -13.98 -1.64
N VAL A 157 17.52 -13.70 -0.38
CA VAL A 157 18.29 -12.79 0.45
C VAL A 157 19.59 -13.52 0.77
N GLU A 158 20.68 -13.14 0.11
CA GLU A 158 21.93 -13.14 0.85
C GLU A 158 21.67 -12.14 1.97
N ASN A 159 21.66 -12.62 3.22
CA ASN A 159 21.80 -11.74 4.38
C ASN A 159 23.18 -11.10 4.25
N VAL A 160 23.32 -10.15 3.33
CA VAL A 160 24.31 -9.11 3.45
C VAL A 160 23.84 -8.43 4.70
N GLU A 161 24.47 -8.75 5.83
CA GLU A 161 24.40 -7.93 7.02
C GLU A 161 24.50 -6.51 6.49
N LEU A 162 23.37 -5.80 6.49
CA LEU A 162 23.39 -4.37 6.26
C LEU A 162 24.29 -3.93 7.38
N GLY A 163 25.56 -3.68 7.06
CA GLY A 163 26.46 -3.03 7.95
C GLY A 163 25.80 -1.69 8.22
N TRP A 164 24.99 -1.65 9.27
CA TRP A 164 24.84 -0.49 10.12
C TRP A 164 26.18 -0.23 10.85
N GLY A 165 27.31 -0.62 10.24
CA GLY A 165 28.63 -0.24 10.67
C GLY A 165 28.56 1.27 10.81
N ASP A 166 28.91 1.71 12.01
CA ASP A 166 28.97 3.10 12.44
C ASP A 166 29.49 3.92 11.26
N SER A 167 28.55 4.52 10.54
CA SER A 167 28.90 5.23 9.32
C SER A 167 29.56 6.50 9.76
N GLU A 168 30.77 6.73 9.26
CA GLU A 168 31.44 7.98 9.54
C GLU A 168 30.54 9.15 9.10
N PRO A 169 30.45 10.22 9.91
CA PRO A 169 29.75 11.42 9.52
C PRO A 169 30.22 11.87 8.14
N ASP A 170 29.28 12.18 7.23
CA ASP A 170 29.57 12.74 5.91
C ASP A 170 30.42 11.84 4.96
N GLN A 171 30.39 10.52 5.15
CA GLN A 171 30.95 9.60 4.15
C GLN A 171 30.22 9.72 2.80
N PRO A 172 30.90 9.51 1.67
CA PRO A 172 30.27 9.54 0.36
C PRO A 172 29.31 8.36 0.17
N LEU A 173 28.12 8.68 -0.33
CA LEU A 173 27.05 7.73 -0.60
C LEU A 173 26.79 7.64 -2.10
N VAL A 174 26.26 6.51 -2.53
CA VAL A 174 25.76 6.32 -3.90
C VAL A 174 24.45 5.54 -3.86
N ARG A 175 23.58 5.77 -4.84
CA ARG A 175 22.40 4.95 -5.06
C ARG A 175 22.83 3.52 -5.38
N ARG A 176 22.23 2.55 -4.70
CA ARG A 176 22.45 1.13 -5.03
C ARG A 176 22.03 0.90 -6.47
N ALA A 177 22.91 0.32 -7.28
CA ALA A 177 22.66 0.05 -8.70
C ALA A 177 21.40 -0.80 -8.95
N GLN A 178 21.06 -1.69 -8.00
CA GLN A 178 19.89 -2.57 -8.07
C GLN A 178 18.63 -1.95 -7.46
N ALA A 179 18.72 -0.79 -6.78
CA ALA A 179 17.55 -0.09 -6.28
C ALA A 179 16.90 0.72 -7.41
N THR A 180 15.61 0.50 -7.63
CA THR A 180 14.86 1.12 -8.73
C THR A 180 13.95 2.22 -8.20
N VAL A 181 13.60 3.15 -9.08
CA VAL A 181 12.50 4.09 -8.86
C VAL A 181 11.44 3.75 -9.88
N VAL A 182 10.22 3.51 -9.41
CA VAL A 182 9.06 3.27 -10.28
C VAL A 182 8.13 4.45 -10.18
N ASP A 183 7.75 5.01 -11.34
CA ASP A 183 6.66 5.98 -11.45
C ASP A 183 5.36 5.24 -11.74
N LEU A 184 4.35 5.46 -10.89
CA LEU A 184 3.01 4.96 -11.09
C LEU A 184 2.05 6.14 -11.22
N GLU A 185 1.86 6.58 -12.46
CA GLU A 185 0.90 7.62 -12.84
C GLU A 185 1.12 8.93 -12.05
N GLY A 186 2.38 9.33 -11.90
CA GLY A 186 2.80 10.57 -11.24
C GLY A 186 3.07 10.47 -9.74
N GLU A 187 2.98 9.28 -9.14
CA GLU A 187 3.49 8.99 -7.80
C GLU A 187 4.76 8.13 -7.91
N ALA A 188 5.87 8.59 -7.33
CA ALA A 188 7.15 7.87 -7.40
C ALA A 188 7.38 7.00 -6.17
N PHE A 189 7.95 5.82 -6.38
CA PHE A 189 8.27 4.86 -5.32
C PHE A 189 9.71 4.36 -5.50
N GLY A 190 10.51 4.46 -4.44
CA GLY A 190 11.84 3.86 -4.39
C GLY A 190 11.73 2.42 -3.89
N VAL A 191 12.24 1.47 -4.67
CA VAL A 191 12.22 0.03 -4.41
C VAL A 191 13.65 -0.44 -4.17
N SER A 192 13.89 -1.12 -3.05
CA SER A 192 15.21 -1.67 -2.73
C SER A 192 15.62 -2.79 -3.69
N ALA A 193 16.91 -3.08 -3.71
CA ALA A 193 17.49 -4.12 -4.57
C ALA A 193 16.86 -5.52 -4.39
N ASP A 194 16.46 -5.86 -3.16
CA ASP A 194 15.77 -7.10 -2.80
C ASP A 194 14.24 -7.01 -2.96
N GLN A 195 13.73 -5.89 -3.48
CA GLN A 195 12.31 -5.57 -3.71
C GLN A 195 11.44 -5.62 -2.46
N ARG A 196 12.04 -5.57 -1.29
CA ARG A 196 11.39 -5.73 0.02
C ARG A 196 11.03 -4.41 0.67
N ASN A 197 11.83 -3.37 0.45
CA ASN A 197 11.55 -2.04 0.97
C ASN A 197 11.04 -1.16 -0.15
N ILE A 198 9.85 -0.58 0.04
CA ILE A 198 9.28 0.41 -0.87
C ILE A 198 8.95 1.68 -0.09
N VAL A 199 9.46 2.80 -0.54
CA VAL A 199 9.18 4.12 0.05
C VAL A 199 8.55 5.03 -0.99
N HIS A 200 7.49 5.73 -0.60
CA HIS A 200 6.92 6.80 -1.41
C HIS A 200 7.89 7.99 -1.47
N LEU A 201 8.12 8.50 -2.67
CA LEU A 201 9.00 9.62 -2.97
C LEU A 201 8.14 10.76 -3.50
N ASP A 202 8.02 11.83 -2.72
CA ASP A 202 7.54 13.09 -3.28
C ASP A 202 8.57 13.68 -4.26
N LYS A 203 8.20 14.76 -4.95
CA LYS A 203 9.06 15.41 -5.95
C LYS A 203 10.38 15.90 -5.36
N GLY A 204 10.40 16.30 -4.09
CA GLY A 204 11.61 16.74 -3.39
C GLY A 204 12.51 15.54 -3.11
N ALA A 205 11.97 14.52 -2.45
CA ALA A 205 12.67 13.28 -2.12
C ALA A 205 13.26 12.60 -3.37
N LEU A 206 12.51 12.55 -4.48
CA LEU A 206 13.00 12.00 -5.75
C LEU A 206 14.23 12.76 -6.28
N ARG A 207 14.21 14.09 -6.21
CA ARG A 207 15.34 14.92 -6.64
C ARG A 207 16.56 14.74 -5.74
N VAL A 208 16.36 14.72 -4.43
CA VAL A 208 17.43 14.46 -3.46
C VAL A 208 18.06 13.09 -3.73
N LEU A 209 17.25 12.06 -3.95
CA LEU A 209 17.74 10.72 -4.29
C LEU A 209 18.56 10.71 -5.58
N GLY A 210 18.12 11.45 -6.61
CA GLY A 210 18.83 11.58 -7.89
C GLY A 210 20.22 12.23 -7.78
N LEU A 211 20.47 13.05 -6.75
CA LEU A 211 21.81 13.61 -6.51
C LEU A 211 22.85 12.54 -6.10
N PHE A 212 22.38 11.38 -5.67
CA PHE A 212 23.23 10.22 -5.35
C PHE A 212 23.34 9.22 -6.52
N ASP A 213 22.90 9.56 -7.74
CA ASP A 213 23.20 8.75 -8.93
C ASP A 213 24.71 8.69 -9.22
N VAL A 214 25.44 9.70 -8.73
CA VAL A 214 26.89 9.68 -8.62
C VAL A 214 27.29 9.65 -7.15
N ARG A 215 28.55 9.32 -6.88
CA ARG A 215 29.11 9.32 -5.53
C ARG A 215 29.08 10.74 -4.96
N THR A 216 28.24 10.98 -3.95
CA THR A 216 27.96 12.31 -3.42
C THR A 216 27.89 12.28 -1.90
N ARG A 217 28.37 13.34 -1.24
CA ARG A 217 28.30 13.49 0.23
C ARG A 217 27.06 14.25 0.66
N GLU A 218 26.65 14.05 1.91
CA GLU A 218 25.48 14.74 2.47
C GLU A 218 25.66 16.27 2.42
N ARG A 219 26.85 16.77 2.79
CA ARG A 219 27.13 18.21 2.71
C ARG A 219 27.05 18.78 1.30
N GLU A 220 27.46 18.01 0.29
CA GLU A 220 27.46 18.46 -1.11
C GLU A 220 26.01 18.63 -1.60
N VAL A 221 25.11 17.74 -1.14
CA VAL A 221 23.68 17.88 -1.39
C VAL A 221 23.12 19.12 -0.70
N VAL A 222 23.50 19.39 0.56
CA VAL A 222 23.09 20.60 1.28
C VAL A 222 23.56 21.86 0.55
N ASP A 223 24.81 21.89 0.08
CA ASP A 223 25.38 23.01 -0.68
C ASP A 223 24.60 23.25 -1.98
N ILE A 224 24.35 22.18 -2.76
CA ILE A 224 23.58 22.25 -4.01
C ILE A 224 22.17 22.79 -3.77
N LEU A 225 21.48 22.30 -2.75
CA LEU A 225 20.11 22.72 -2.44
C LEU A 225 20.07 24.14 -1.86
N SER A 226 21.03 24.52 -1.03
CA SER A 226 21.14 25.88 -0.49
C SER A 226 21.36 26.91 -1.60
N ALA A 227 22.17 26.56 -2.61
CA ALA A 227 22.35 27.39 -3.80
C ALA A 227 21.07 27.47 -4.67
N ALA A 228 20.33 26.36 -4.79
CA ALA A 228 19.10 26.31 -5.58
C ALA A 228 17.90 27.00 -4.91
N PHE A 229 17.87 27.04 -3.57
CA PHE A 229 16.78 27.58 -2.76
C PHE A 229 17.28 28.64 -1.76
N PRO A 230 17.78 29.79 -2.23
CA PRO A 230 18.44 30.79 -1.38
C PRO A 230 17.53 31.49 -0.35
N THR A 231 16.21 31.32 -0.48
CA THR A 231 15.22 31.90 0.44
C THR A 231 14.83 30.95 1.57
N VAL A 232 15.30 29.70 1.55
CA VAL A 232 15.04 28.70 2.60
C VAL A 232 16.22 28.72 3.58
N ASP A 233 15.94 28.59 4.87
CA ASP A 233 16.98 28.55 5.90
C ASP A 233 17.90 27.33 5.71
N ALA A 234 19.21 27.56 5.77
CA ALA A 234 20.21 26.52 5.53
C ALA A 234 20.10 25.38 6.55
N ALA A 235 19.80 25.71 7.82
CA ALA A 235 19.59 24.70 8.86
C ALA A 235 18.34 23.84 8.58
N GLN A 236 17.32 24.41 7.93
CA GLN A 236 16.16 23.63 7.51
C GLN A 236 16.53 22.66 6.38
N ILE A 237 17.28 23.11 5.37
CA ILE A 237 17.76 22.25 4.28
C ILE A 237 18.61 21.11 4.83
N GLU A 238 19.53 21.40 5.75
CA GLU A 238 20.38 20.39 6.38
C GLU A 238 19.56 19.32 7.10
N ASN A 239 18.58 19.73 7.91
CA ASN A 239 17.69 18.80 8.61
C ASN A 239 16.87 17.93 7.65
N ASP A 240 16.32 18.51 6.58
CA ASP A 240 15.51 17.81 5.59
C ASP A 240 16.34 16.81 4.79
N VAL A 241 17.56 17.20 4.37
CA VAL A 241 18.50 16.31 3.67
C VAL A 241 18.91 15.16 4.58
N SER A 242 19.30 15.42 5.83
CA SER A 242 19.70 14.38 6.77
C SER A 242 18.56 13.39 7.08
N GLY A 243 17.34 13.91 7.21
CA GLY A 243 16.13 13.11 7.34
C GLY A 243 15.88 12.21 6.13
N ALA A 244 16.03 12.76 4.91
CA ALA A 244 15.86 12.02 3.66
C ALA A 244 16.94 10.93 3.49
N VAL A 245 18.22 11.26 3.67
CA VAL A 245 19.35 10.32 3.57
C VAL A 245 19.17 9.15 4.53
N ARG A 246 18.82 9.42 5.80
CA ARG A 246 18.56 8.37 6.79
C ARG A 246 17.42 7.45 6.38
N ARG A 247 16.36 8.01 5.79
CA ARG A 247 15.22 7.24 5.27
C ARG A 247 15.63 6.37 4.08
N PHE A 248 16.39 6.90 3.13
CA PHE A 248 16.87 6.16 1.97
C PHE A 248 17.83 5.04 2.34
N ARG A 249 18.72 5.26 3.31
CA ARG A 249 19.61 4.23 3.84
C ARG A 249 18.84 3.12 4.54
N ARG A 250 17.86 3.48 5.39
CA ARG A 250 16.99 2.49 6.05
C ARG A 250 16.20 1.66 5.04
N ALA A 251 15.76 2.28 3.95
CA ALA A 251 15.07 1.62 2.86
C ALA A 251 16.01 0.88 1.88
N GLY A 252 17.32 0.83 2.13
CA GLY A 252 18.28 0.14 1.27
C GLY A 252 18.51 0.78 -0.12
N LEU A 253 18.11 2.04 -0.32
CA LEU A 253 18.27 2.76 -1.59
C LEU A 253 19.67 3.36 -1.77
N LEU A 254 20.33 3.72 -0.66
CA LEU A 254 21.70 4.27 -0.64
C LEU A 254 22.66 3.31 0.05
N VAL A 255 23.91 3.32 -0.40
CA VAL A 255 25.03 2.58 0.22
C VAL A 255 26.24 3.48 0.37
N ALA A 256 27.02 3.23 1.42
CA ALA A 256 28.33 3.84 1.62
C ALA A 256 29.35 3.33 0.61
N THR A 257 30.32 4.15 0.26
CA THR A 257 31.39 3.82 -0.71
C THR A 257 32.76 4.22 -0.24
#